data_AF-A0A645J476-F1
#
_entry.id   AF-A0A645J476-F1
#
_cell.length_a   1.000
_cell.length_b   1.000
_cell.length_c   1.000
_cell.angle_alpha   90.00
_cell.angle_beta   90.00
_cell.angle_gamma   90.00
#
_symmetry.space_group_name_H-M   'P 1'
#
loop_
_entity.id
_entity.type
_entity.pdbx_description
1 polymer ?
#
loop_
_entity_poly.entity_id
_entity_poly.type
_entity_poly.pdbx_seq_one_letter_code
_entity_poly.pdbx_strand_id
1 'polypeptide(L)'
;MIEVLKAGKNIMMFPEGTRSRTAEMIEGKKGLLLIAKMSKATIVPIGMCGTEKFLPINDNDMAEENFNYADITINFGEPMTVPKKLEEEDKNQYSDRAMTEIMCGIAKVLPKEYRGIYSKYISS
;
A
#
# COMPACT_ATOMS: atom_id res chain seq x y z
N MET A 1 -10.69 14.46 -2.94
CA MET A 1 -10.31 13.33 -2.04
C MET A 1 -10.62 13.63 -0.58
N ILE A 2 -10.03 14.66 0.03
CA ILE A 2 -10.26 14.95 1.46
C ILE A 2 -11.74 15.21 1.78
N GLU A 3 -12.44 16.00 0.97
CA GLU A 3 -13.88 16.27 1.17
C GLU A 3 -14.75 15.01 1.02
N VAL A 4 -14.34 14.06 0.17
CA VAL A 4 -15.02 12.76 0.02
C VAL A 4 -14.88 11.93 1.30
N LEU A 5 -13.67 11.88 1.88
CA LEU A 5 -13.43 11.21 3.16
C LEU A 5 -14.18 11.88 4.32
N LYS A 6 -14.20 13.22 4.36
CA LYS A 6 -14.96 13.98 5.36
C LYS A 6 -16.47 13.78 5.25
N ALA A 7 -16.98 13.50 4.05
CA ALA A 7 -18.37 13.15 3.81
C ALA A 7 -18.72 11.70 4.19
N GLY A 8 -17.81 10.97 4.87
CA GLY A 8 -18.03 9.60 5.32
C GLY A 8 -17.98 8.56 4.20
N LYS A 9 -17.32 8.89 3.07
CA LYS A 9 -17.11 7.95 1.96
C LYS A 9 -15.71 7.35 2.01
N ASN A 10 -15.56 6.19 1.39
CA ASN A 10 -14.29 5.47 1.35
C ASN A 10 -13.50 5.78 0.07
N ILE A 11 -12.17 5.72 0.16
CA ILE A 11 -11.26 5.84 -0.99
C ILE A 11 -10.29 4.67 -0.94
N MET A 12 -10.10 4.00 -2.09
CA MET A 12 -9.04 3.02 -2.29
C MET A 12 -7.81 3.71 -2.87
N MET A 13 -6.63 3.41 -2.34
CA MET A 13 -5.36 3.96 -2.84
C MET A 13 -4.30 2.86 -2.90
N PHE A 14 -3.57 2.80 -4.01
CA PHE A 14 -2.31 2.04 -4.11
C PHE A 14 -1.17 3.00 -3.74
N PRO A 15 -0.54 2.88 -2.56
CA PRO A 15 0.43 3.88 -2.09
C PRO A 15 1.67 3.96 -3.00
N GLU A 16 1.99 2.86 -3.67
CA GLU A 16 3.07 2.68 -4.62
C GLU A 16 2.85 3.47 -5.92
N GLY A 17 1.58 3.59 -6.34
CA GLY A 17 1.14 4.38 -7.49
C GLY A 17 1.39 3.74 -8.87
N THR A 18 2.02 2.56 -8.94
CA THR A 18 2.21 1.78 -10.18
C THR A 18 2.15 0.29 -9.86
N ARG A 19 1.82 -0.54 -10.85
CA ARG A 19 1.88 -2.00 -10.70
C ARG A 19 3.34 -2.46 -10.54
N SER A 20 3.57 -3.45 -9.68
CA SER A 20 4.89 -4.07 -9.54
C SER A 20 5.21 -4.97 -10.73
N ARG A 21 6.47 -4.91 -11.20
CA ARG A 21 6.99 -5.79 -12.25
C ARG A 21 7.56 -7.10 -11.72
N THR A 22 7.90 -7.15 -10.43
CA THR A 22 8.46 -8.33 -9.77
C THR A 22 7.44 -9.06 -8.90
N ALA A 23 6.17 -8.63 -8.93
CA ALA A 23 5.10 -9.04 -8.02
C ALA A 23 5.32 -8.65 -6.54
N GLU A 24 6.43 -8.01 -6.21
CA GLU A 24 6.74 -7.59 -4.85
C GLU A 24 6.30 -6.15 -4.58
N MET A 25 6.00 -5.84 -3.33
CA MET A 25 5.74 -4.47 -2.90
C MET A 25 6.94 -3.55 -3.20
N ILE A 26 6.61 -2.36 -3.70
CA ILE A 26 7.57 -1.28 -4.00
C ILE A 26 7.41 -0.13 -3.00
N GLU A 27 8.29 0.86 -3.06
CA GLU A 27 8.26 1.96 -2.11
C GLU A 27 6.96 2.79 -2.19
N GLY A 28 6.28 2.93 -1.05
CA GLY A 28 5.09 3.76 -0.92
C GLY A 28 5.40 5.25 -0.98
N LYS A 29 4.53 6.02 -1.67
CA LYS A 29 4.68 7.46 -1.85
C LYS A 29 4.09 8.23 -0.68
N LYS A 30 4.89 9.15 -0.12
CA LYS A 30 4.54 10.02 1.03
C LYS A 30 3.28 10.87 0.84
N GLY A 31 2.78 11.04 -0.39
CA GLY A 31 1.54 11.77 -0.67
C GLY A 31 0.31 11.24 0.08
N LEU A 32 0.28 9.94 0.37
CA LEU A 32 -0.78 9.32 1.18
C LEU A 32 -0.85 9.90 2.60
N LEU A 33 0.29 10.25 3.20
CA LEU A 33 0.34 10.81 4.55
C LEU A 33 -0.39 12.15 4.65
N LEU A 34 -0.33 12.98 3.60
CA LEU A 34 -1.02 14.27 3.57
C LEU A 34 -2.54 14.06 3.60
N ILE A 35 -3.04 13.17 2.75
CA ILE A 35 -4.48 12.87 2.65
C ILE A 35 -5.00 12.31 3.97
N ALA A 36 -4.30 11.32 4.54
CA ALA A 36 -4.71 10.67 5.78
C ALA A 36 -4.66 11.64 6.97
N LYS A 37 -3.63 12.49 7.09
CA LYS A 37 -3.55 13.50 8.16
C LYS A 37 -4.64 14.55 8.08
N MET A 38 -4.90 15.09 6.89
CA MET A 38 -5.87 16.17 6.71
C MET A 38 -7.32 15.69 6.85
N SER A 39 -7.60 14.45 6.44
CA SER A 39 -8.92 13.84 6.59
C SER A 39 -9.16 13.24 7.97
N LYS A 40 -8.09 12.93 8.73
CA LYS A 40 -8.14 12.10 9.94
C LYS A 40 -8.82 10.74 9.69
N ALA A 41 -8.77 10.26 8.45
CA ALA A 41 -9.40 9.00 8.08
C ALA A 41 -8.65 7.81 8.68
N THR A 42 -9.41 6.79 9.07
CA THR A 42 -8.86 5.48 9.39
C THR A 42 -8.37 4.81 8.12
N ILE A 43 -7.16 4.24 8.16
CA ILE A 43 -6.55 3.50 7.07
C ILE A 43 -6.78 2.02 7.35
N VAL A 44 -7.32 1.29 6.37
CA VAL A 44 -7.42 -0.18 6.44
C VAL A 44 -6.42 -0.76 5.44
N PRO A 45 -5.36 -1.46 5.90
CA PRO A 45 -4.42 -2.10 5.00
C PRO A 45 -5.10 -3.22 4.20
N ILE A 46 -4.81 -3.30 2.91
CA ILE A 46 -5.34 -4.35 2.02
C ILE A 46 -4.18 -4.94 1.24
N GLY A 47 -3.94 -6.25 1.44
CA GLY A 47 -2.99 -7.02 0.67
C GLY A 47 -3.70 -7.77 -0.45
N MET A 48 -3.16 -7.72 -1.66
CA MET A 48 -3.65 -8.45 -2.82
C MET A 48 -2.50 -9.24 -3.44
N CYS A 49 -2.70 -10.52 -3.72
CA CYS A 49 -1.73 -11.35 -4.43
C CYS A 49 -2.41 -12.23 -5.49
N GLY A 50 -1.63 -12.64 -6.50
CA GLY A 50 -2.11 -13.40 -7.67
C GLY A 50 -2.62 -12.51 -8.81
N THR A 51 -2.74 -11.20 -8.60
CA THR A 51 -3.18 -10.23 -9.62
C THR A 51 -2.21 -10.12 -10.79
N GLU A 52 -0.92 -10.32 -10.55
CA GLU A 52 0.14 -10.35 -11.57
C GLU A 52 0.00 -11.53 -12.53
N LYS A 53 -0.61 -12.63 -12.08
CA LYS A 53 -0.90 -13.81 -12.91
C LYS A 53 -2.20 -13.61 -13.68
N PHE A 54 -3.19 -12.99 -13.03
CA PHE A 54 -4.49 -12.66 -13.62
C PHE A 54 -4.36 -11.66 -14.78
N LEU A 55 -3.57 -10.58 -14.61
CA LEU A 55 -3.34 -9.57 -15.64
C LEU A 55 -1.83 -9.24 -15.71
N PRO A 56 -1.03 -10.09 -16.37
CA PRO A 56 0.40 -9.88 -16.49
C PRO A 56 0.72 -8.59 -17.24
N ILE A 57 1.78 -7.91 -16.80
CA ILE A 57 2.23 -6.67 -17.44
C ILE A 57 2.86 -7.02 -18.81
N ASN A 58 2.43 -6.32 -19.85
CA ASN A 58 3.11 -6.31 -21.14
C ASN A 58 3.98 -5.05 -21.24
N ASP A 59 5.28 -5.24 -21.43
CA ASP A 59 6.27 -4.16 -21.45
C ASP A 59 6.20 -3.27 -22.69
N ASN A 60 5.58 -3.78 -23.77
CA ASN A 60 5.49 -3.08 -25.04
C ASN A 60 4.18 -2.31 -25.17
N ASP A 61 3.05 -2.96 -24.89
CA ASP A 61 1.73 -2.34 -24.97
C ASP A 61 0.76 -2.90 -23.92
N MET A 62 0.30 -2.03 -23.03
CA MET A 62 -0.71 -2.36 -22.03
C MET A 62 -2.07 -2.71 -22.63
N ALA A 63 -2.39 -2.22 -23.84
CA ALA A 63 -3.64 -2.52 -24.52
C ALA A 63 -3.72 -3.99 -24.98
N GLU A 64 -2.58 -4.67 -25.07
CA GLU A 64 -2.47 -6.08 -25.44
C GLU A 64 -2.50 -7.02 -24.22
N GLU A 65 -2.61 -6.49 -23.00
CA GLU A 65 -2.73 -7.31 -21.79
C GLU A 65 -4.08 -8.05 -21.79
N ASN A 66 -4.02 -9.37 -21.60
CA ASN A 66 -5.19 -10.22 -21.57
C ASN A 66 -5.39 -10.84 -20.19
N PHE A 67 -6.66 -11.00 -19.81
CA PHE A 67 -7.03 -11.68 -18.58
C PHE A 67 -6.71 -13.18 -18.68
N ASN A 68 -6.07 -13.71 -17.64
CA ASN A 68 -5.78 -15.13 -17.49
C ASN A 68 -6.56 -15.70 -16.30
N TYR A 69 -6.73 -17.02 -16.28
CA TYR A 69 -7.20 -17.71 -15.08
C TYR A 69 -6.11 -17.71 -14.01
N ALA A 70 -6.42 -17.12 -12.85
CA ALA A 70 -5.56 -17.13 -11.68
C ALA A 70 -6.39 -16.97 -10.40
N ASP A 71 -5.91 -17.57 -9.31
CA ASP A 71 -6.47 -17.36 -7.98
C ASP A 71 -5.99 -16.02 -7.41
N ILE A 72 -6.93 -15.15 -7.07
CA ILE A 72 -6.65 -13.86 -6.43
C ILE A 72 -7.04 -13.96 -4.96
N THR A 73 -6.09 -13.64 -4.08
CA THR A 73 -6.33 -13.54 -2.64
C THR A 73 -6.31 -12.09 -2.21
N ILE A 74 -7.31 -11.69 -1.42
CA ILE A 74 -7.42 -10.35 -0.83
C ILE A 74 -7.54 -10.50 0.68
N ASN A 75 -6.60 -9.90 1.42
CA ASN A 75 -6.59 -9.92 2.87
C ASN A 75 -6.68 -8.49 3.41
N PHE A 76 -7.49 -8.31 4.46
CA PHE A 76 -7.67 -7.04 5.14
C PHE A 76 -6.89 -7.07 6.46
N GLY A 77 -6.12 -6.02 6.71
CA GLY A 77 -5.39 -5.83 7.96
C GLY A 77 -6.18 -5.05 9.00
N GLU A 78 -5.60 -4.97 10.19
CA GLU A 78 -6.17 -4.19 11.29
C GLU A 78 -6.21 -2.69 10.92
N PRO A 79 -7.33 -2.00 11.20
CA PRO A 79 -7.43 -0.56 10.99
C PRO A 79 -6.34 0.20 11.76
N MET A 80 -5.74 1.19 11.12
CA MET A 80 -4.68 2.01 11.68
C MET A 80 -4.85 3.49 11.34
N THR A 81 -4.17 4.35 12.09
CA THR A 81 -4.08 5.78 11.80
C THR A 81 -2.65 6.15 11.50
N VAL A 82 -2.44 7.32 10.88
CA VAL A 82 -1.07 7.82 10.69
C VAL A 82 -0.39 7.95 12.05
N PRO A 83 0.80 7.35 12.25
CA PRO A 83 1.48 7.41 13.54
C PRO A 83 1.81 8.85 13.91
N LYS A 84 1.86 9.12 15.21
CA LYS A 84 2.27 10.43 15.72
C LYS A 84 3.77 10.64 15.46
N LYS A 85 4.14 11.90 15.27
CA LYS A 85 5.54 12.33 15.19
C LYS A 85 6.19 12.17 16.57
N LEU A 86 7.37 11.58 16.63
CA LEU A 86 8.17 11.51 17.86
C LEU A 86 8.94 12.83 18.07
N GLU A 87 9.30 13.14 19.32
CA GLU A 87 9.97 14.42 19.65
C GLU A 87 11.32 14.56 18.95
N GLU A 88 12.07 13.47 18.88
CA GLU A 88 13.42 13.37 18.30
C GLU A 88 13.43 13.48 16.76
N GLU A 89 12.28 13.33 16.09
CA GLU A 89 12.22 13.20 14.64
C GLU A 89 12.22 14.56 13.93
N ASP A 90 12.96 14.66 12.83
CA ASP A 90 12.71 15.70 11.84
C ASP A 90 11.49 15.36 10.95
N LYS A 91 11.13 16.28 10.05
CA LYS A 91 9.96 16.13 9.17
C LYS A 91 10.11 14.97 8.17
N ASN A 92 11.30 14.75 7.64
CA ASN A 92 11.59 13.70 6.68
C ASN A 92 11.62 12.34 7.37
N GLN A 93 12.37 12.21 8.46
CA GLN A 93 12.43 11.00 9.29
C GLN A 93 11.04 10.52 9.70
N TYR A 94 10.21 11.44 10.20
CA TYR A 94 8.82 11.14 10.55
C TYR A 94 8.02 10.65 9.34
N SER A 95 8.16 11.30 8.18
CA SER A 95 7.42 10.90 6.99
C SER A 95 7.86 9.53 6.47
N ASP A 96 9.16 9.23 6.52
CA ASP A 96 9.72 7.93 6.14
C ASP A 96 9.24 6.82 7.07
N ARG A 97 9.32 7.02 8.39
CA ARG A 97 8.82 6.05 9.37
C ARG A 97 7.32 5.86 9.23
N ALA A 98 6.55 6.94 9.16
CA ALA A 98 5.09 6.85 9.07
C ALA A 98 4.63 6.12 7.80
N MET A 99 5.27 6.38 6.67
CA MET A 99 4.97 5.67 5.43
C MET A 99 5.38 4.20 5.54
N THR A 100 6.55 3.91 6.11
CA THR A 100 7.03 2.55 6.33
C THR A 100 6.07 1.76 7.21
N GLU A 101 5.55 2.35 8.28
CA GLU A 101 4.60 1.69 9.19
C GLU A 101 3.28 1.34 8.50
N ILE A 102 2.75 2.24 7.67
CA ILE A 102 1.53 1.98 6.87
C ILE A 102 1.78 0.86 5.86
N MET A 103 2.91 0.89 5.16
CA MET A 103 3.28 -0.16 4.21
C MET A 103 3.52 -1.50 4.91
N CYS A 104 4.09 -1.50 6.11
CA CYS A 104 4.20 -2.71 6.93
C CYS A 104 2.83 -3.28 7.31
N GLY A 105 1.81 -2.43 7.50
CA GLY A 105 0.42 -2.88 7.66
C GLY A 105 -0.08 -3.71 6.48
N ILE A 106 0.25 -3.30 5.25
CA ILE A 106 -0.09 -4.04 4.03
C ILE A 106 0.76 -5.32 3.93
N ALA A 107 2.07 -5.21 4.15
CA ALA A 107 2.98 -6.35 4.04
C ALA A 107 2.66 -7.47 5.05
N LYS A 108 2.12 -7.16 6.24
CA LYS A 108 1.71 -8.15 7.25
C LYS A 108 0.59 -9.08 6.77
N VAL A 109 -0.30 -8.60 5.89
CA VAL A 109 -1.41 -9.39 5.35
C VAL A 109 -1.10 -10.02 4.00
N LEU A 110 0.14 -9.89 3.54
CA LEU A 110 0.65 -10.51 2.32
C LEU A 110 1.53 -11.73 2.63
N PRO A 111 1.56 -12.74 1.73
CA PRO A 111 2.56 -13.80 1.77
C PRO A 111 3.98 -13.21 1.67
N LYS A 112 4.98 -13.92 2.22
CA LYS A 112 6.34 -13.40 2.42
C LYS A 112 6.99 -12.94 1.11
N GLU A 113 6.77 -13.69 0.05
CA GLU A 113 7.30 -13.45 -1.30
C GLU A 113 6.73 -12.19 -1.97
N TYR A 114 5.59 -11.65 -1.51
CA TYR A 114 5.02 -10.41 -2.06
C TYR A 114 5.47 -9.16 -1.28
N ARG A 115 6.15 -9.31 -0.12
CA ARG A 115 6.43 -8.18 0.80
C ARG A 115 7.54 -7.24 0.33
N GLY A 116 8.34 -7.65 -0.64
CA GLY A 116 9.44 -6.86 -1.20
C GLY A 116 10.34 -6.23 -0.14
N ILE A 117 10.64 -4.94 -0.31
CA ILE A 117 11.53 -4.17 0.60
C ILE A 117 11.03 -4.11 2.05
N TYR A 118 9.75 -4.39 2.30
CA TYR A 118 9.15 -4.35 3.62
C TYR A 118 9.32 -5.65 4.40
N SER A 119 9.77 -6.73 3.76
CA SER A 119 10.04 -8.00 4.46
C SER A 119 11.04 -7.84 5.60
N LYS A 120 11.97 -6.88 5.51
CA LYS A 120 12.99 -6.64 6.55
C LYS A 120 12.45 -6.02 7.84
N TYR A 121 11.23 -5.47 7.81
CA TYR A 121 10.59 -4.84 8.97
C TYR A 121 9.57 -5.74 9.67
N ILE A 122 9.34 -6.95 9.13
CA ILE A 122 8.37 -7.91 9.67
C ILE A 122 9.14 -9.15 10.08
N SER A 123 9.17 -9.41 11.39
CA SER A 123 9.69 -10.69 11.92
C SER A 123 8.80 -11.84 11.42
N SER A 124 9.45 -12.95 11.02
CA SER A 124 8.79 -14.13 10.43
C SER A 124 7.77 -14.75 11.36
#